data_AF-R7FTF3-F1
#
_entry.id   AF-R7FTF3-F1
#
_cell.length_a   1.000
_cell.length_b   1.000
_cell.length_c   1.000
_cell.angle_alpha   90.00
_cell.angle_beta   90.00
_cell.angle_gamma   90.00
#
_symmetry.space_group_name_H-M   'P 1'
#
loop_
_entity.id
_entity.type
_entity.pdbx_description
1 polymer ?
#
loop_
_entity_poly.entity_id
_entity_poly.type
_entity_poly.pdbx_seq_one_letter_code
_entity_poly.pdbx_strand_id
1 'polypeptide(L)'
;MISEKHRTRNQTITLRVTPSERELFLRGAEKRNMTLTDFLVSAALYKPSHAIKECKAILKKLNEVQAELLRAESDHPDYADVLAAQKELYQLLFLLARKETI
;
A
#
# COMPACT_ATOMS: atom_id res chain seq x y z
N MET A 1 16.12 -41.75 12.35
CA MET A 1 15.22 -40.85 13.10
C MET A 1 15.11 -39.56 12.32
N ILE A 2 13.99 -39.32 11.64
CA ILE A 2 13.77 -38.09 10.89
C ILE A 2 13.44 -37.02 11.93
N SER A 3 14.35 -36.06 12.11
CA SER A 3 14.15 -34.91 12.99
C SER A 3 12.80 -34.27 12.69
N GLU A 4 11.89 -34.27 13.67
CA GLU A 4 10.66 -33.50 13.59
C GLU A 4 11.05 -32.05 13.37
N LYS A 5 10.83 -31.54 12.15
CA LYS A 5 10.91 -30.10 11.88
C LYS A 5 9.82 -29.46 12.75
N HIS A 6 10.19 -28.91 13.90
CA HIS A 6 9.29 -28.10 14.72
C HIS A 6 8.74 -26.96 13.85
N ARG A 7 7.51 -27.14 13.36
CA ARG A 7 6.78 -26.09 12.65
C ARG A 7 6.52 -24.97 13.66
N THR A 8 7.15 -23.82 13.45
CA THR A 8 7.02 -22.64 14.33
C THR A 8 5.62 -22.02 14.30
N ARG A 9 4.86 -22.20 13.20
CA ARG A 9 3.44 -21.83 13.09
C ARG A 9 2.60 -23.11 13.03
N ASN A 10 1.93 -23.46 14.14
CA ASN A 10 1.17 -24.71 14.30
C ASN A 10 -0.33 -24.50 14.59
N GLN A 11 -0.80 -23.25 14.62
CA GLN A 11 -2.22 -22.90 14.79
C GLN A 11 -2.84 -22.48 13.46
N THR A 12 -4.12 -22.80 13.26
CA THR A 12 -4.87 -22.52 12.03
C THR A 12 -5.96 -21.50 12.29
N ILE A 13 -6.09 -20.52 11.39
CA ILE A 13 -7.21 -19.56 11.36
C ILE A 13 -8.02 -19.83 10.09
N THR A 14 -9.34 -19.96 10.24
CA THR A 14 -10.27 -20.11 9.12
C THR A 14 -11.00 -18.78 8.90
N LEU A 15 -10.86 -18.20 7.72
CA LEU A 15 -11.53 -16.96 7.32
C LEU A 15 -12.55 -17.26 6.22
N ARG A 16 -13.81 -16.84 6.41
CA ARG A 16 -14.82 -16.85 5.35
C ARG A 16 -14.77 -15.53 4.60
N VAL A 17 -14.74 -15.61 3.28
CA VAL A 17 -14.63 -14.45 2.38
C VAL A 17 -15.52 -14.65 1.16
N THR A 18 -15.91 -13.55 0.55
CA THR A 18 -16.53 -13.52 -0.78
C THR A 18 -15.48 -13.80 -1.88
N PRO A 19 -15.91 -14.15 -3.11
CA PRO A 19 -14.99 -14.35 -4.23
C PRO A 19 -14.13 -13.11 -4.53
N SER A 20 -14.70 -11.91 -4.46
CA SER A 20 -14.00 -10.65 -4.74
C SER A 20 -12.93 -10.32 -3.69
N GLU A 21 -13.22 -10.57 -2.40
CA GLU A 21 -12.24 -10.43 -1.32
C GLU A 21 -11.09 -11.43 -1.48
N ARG A 22 -11.41 -12.68 -1.82
CA ARG A 22 -10.38 -13.70 -2.08
C ARG A 22 -9.44 -13.29 -3.20
N GLU A 23 -9.99 -12.77 -4.31
CA GLU A 23 -9.20 -12.29 -5.44
C GLU A 23 -8.33 -11.09 -5.06
N LEU A 24 -8.84 -10.17 -4.24
CA LEU A 24 -8.06 -9.06 -3.70
C LEU A 24 -6.85 -9.54 -2.88
N PHE A 25 -7.03 -10.54 -2.02
CA PHE A 25 -5.92 -11.09 -1.24
C PHE A 25 -4.89 -11.81 -2.11
N LEU A 26 -5.33 -12.57 -3.10
CA LEU A 26 -4.43 -13.25 -4.05
C LEU A 26 -3.59 -12.24 -4.84
N ARG A 27 -4.23 -11.20 -5.40
CA ARG A 27 -3.51 -10.11 -6.09
C ARG A 27 -2.56 -9.37 -5.16
N GLY A 28 -2.94 -9.17 -3.89
CA GLY A 28 -2.08 -8.56 -2.88
C GLY A 28 -0.83 -9.39 -2.58
N ALA A 29 -1.00 -10.71 -2.45
CA ALA A 29 0.08 -11.66 -2.22
C ALA A 29 1.05 -11.73 -3.41
N GLU A 30 0.51 -11.82 -4.63
CA GLU A 30 1.28 -11.82 -5.88
C GLU A 30 2.12 -10.54 -6.03
N LYS A 31 1.50 -9.37 -5.84
CA LYS A 31 2.20 -8.07 -5.92
C LYS A 31 3.37 -7.93 -4.95
N ARG A 32 3.35 -8.67 -3.83
CA ARG A 32 4.40 -8.64 -2.80
C ARG A 32 5.34 -9.86 -2.88
N ASN A 33 5.15 -10.74 -3.87
CA ASN A 33 5.90 -11.99 -4.01
C ASN A 33 5.87 -12.85 -2.73
N MET A 34 4.69 -12.94 -2.11
CA MET A 34 4.46 -13.68 -0.87
C MET A 34 3.38 -14.75 -1.06
N THR A 35 3.37 -15.76 -0.20
CA THR A 35 2.23 -16.68 -0.11
C THR A 35 1.00 -15.94 0.41
N LEU A 36 -0.21 -16.41 0.10
CA LEU A 36 -1.44 -15.84 0.64
C LEU A 36 -1.43 -15.79 2.17
N THR A 37 -0.91 -16.84 2.82
CA THR A 37 -0.81 -16.92 4.28
C THR A 37 0.17 -15.88 4.82
N ASP A 38 1.37 -15.76 4.25
CA ASP A 38 2.36 -14.78 4.71
C ASP A 38 1.88 -13.35 4.46
N PHE A 39 1.20 -13.10 3.34
CA PHE A 39 0.57 -11.82 3.05
C PHE A 39 -0.48 -11.46 4.11
N LEU A 40 -1.39 -12.37 4.45
CA LEU A 40 -2.43 -12.13 5.44
C LEU A 40 -1.86 -11.92 6.85
N VAL A 41 -0.88 -12.73 7.24
CA VAL A 41 -0.21 -12.60 8.54
C VAL A 41 0.57 -11.28 8.62
N SER A 42 1.35 -10.94 7.58
CA SER A 42 2.07 -9.67 7.49
C SER A 42 1.10 -8.49 7.55
N ALA A 43 0.02 -8.52 6.77
CA ALA A 43 -0.99 -7.47 6.76
C ALA A 43 -1.69 -7.29 8.13
N ALA A 44 -2.00 -8.39 8.82
CA ALA A 44 -2.64 -8.36 10.13
C ALA A 44 -1.72 -7.85 11.24
N LEU A 45 -0.41 -8.09 11.12
CA LEU A 45 0.59 -7.66 12.10
C LEU A 45 1.20 -6.29 11.77
N TYR A 46 0.94 -5.77 10.57
CA TYR A 46 1.52 -4.52 10.10
C TYR A 46 1.11 -3.34 10.99
N LYS A 47 2.11 -2.72 11.61
CA LYS A 47 1.98 -1.46 12.35
C LYS A 47 2.78 -0.39 11.62
N PRO A 48 2.13 0.52 10.88
CA PRO A 48 2.87 1.58 10.17
C PRO A 48 3.62 2.45 11.17
N SER A 49 4.88 2.73 10.87
CA SER A 49 5.70 3.69 11.61
C SER A 49 5.04 5.08 11.63
N HIS A 50 5.44 5.94 12.58
CA HIS A 50 4.95 7.33 12.61
C HIS A 50 5.25 8.04 11.29
N ALA A 51 6.48 7.88 10.77
CA ALA A 51 6.91 8.44 9.50
C ALA A 51 5.99 8.02 8.34
N ILE A 52 5.57 6.76 8.29
CA ILE A 52 4.65 6.28 7.24
C ILE A 52 3.25 6.88 7.37
N LYS A 53 2.77 7.13 8.59
CA LYS A 53 1.50 7.84 8.81
C LYS A 53 1.59 9.28 8.29
N GLU A 54 2.70 9.97 8.57
CA GLU A 54 2.95 11.32 8.08
C GLU A 54 3.07 11.36 6.55
N CYS A 55 3.81 10.45 5.93
CA CYS A 55 3.89 10.33 4.47
C CYS A 55 2.50 10.14 3.85
N LYS A 56 1.64 9.30 4.44
CA LYS A 56 0.25 9.12 3.97
C LYS A 56 -0.58 10.40 4.09
N ALA A 57 -0.39 11.17 5.16
CA ALA A 57 -1.08 12.45 5.33
C ALA A 57 -0.65 13.47 4.27
N ILE A 58 0.65 13.53 3.96
CA ILE A 58 1.19 14.39 2.89
C ILE A 58 0.62 13.98 1.53
N LEU A 59 0.64 12.68 1.21
CA LEU A 59 0.05 12.15 -0.03
C LEU A 59 -1.43 12.51 -0.17
N LYS A 60 -2.19 12.48 0.94
CA LYS A 60 -3.60 12.90 0.93
C LYS A 60 -3.74 14.38 0.60
N LYS A 61 -2.96 15.25 1.24
CA LYS A 61 -2.97 16.71 0.96
C LYS A 61 -2.58 17.01 -0.48
N LEU A 62 -1.59 16.30 -1.03
CA LEU A 62 -1.22 16.44 -2.44
C LEU A 62 -2.39 16.10 -3.38
N ASN A 63 -3.12 15.02 -3.10
CA ASN A 63 -4.31 14.67 -3.88
C ASN A 63 -5.43 15.71 -3.77
N GLU A 64 -5.60 16.32 -2.60
CA GLU A 64 -6.58 17.40 -2.39
C GLU A 64 -6.22 18.63 -3.24
N VAL A 65 -4.95 19.06 -3.22
CA VAL A 65 -4.45 20.15 -4.07
C VAL A 65 -4.68 19.84 -5.54
N GLN A 66 -4.38 18.62 -5.99
CA GLN A 66 -4.63 18.21 -7.38
C GLN A 66 -6.10 18.34 -7.76
N ALA A 67 -7.00 17.88 -6.89
CA ALA A 67 -8.43 17.93 -7.14
C ALA A 67 -8.96 19.37 -7.16
N GLU A 68 -8.32 20.29 -6.46
CA GLU A 68 -8.64 21.72 -6.49
C GLU A 68 -8.13 22.38 -7.77
N LEU A 69 -6.89 22.09 -8.17
CA LEU A 69 -6.31 22.58 -9.43
C LEU A 69 -7.09 22.10 -10.66
N LEU A 70 -7.49 20.83 -10.68
CA LEU A 70 -8.31 20.28 -11.76
C LEU A 70 -9.73 20.87 -11.80
N ARG A 71 -10.28 21.26 -10.64
CA ARG A 71 -11.59 21.92 -10.56
C ARG A 71 -11.57 23.36 -11.04
N ALA A 72 -10.43 24.02 -10.96
CA ALA A 72 -10.28 25.41 -11.36
C ALA A 72 -10.30 25.61 -12.90
N GLU A 73 -10.43 24.54 -13.71
CA GLU A 73 -10.43 24.57 -15.20
C GLU A 73 -9.42 25.57 -15.78
N SER A 74 -8.23 25.59 -15.19
CA SER A 74 -7.22 26.56 -15.55
C SER A 74 -6.27 25.95 -16.58
N ASP A 75 -6.41 26.36 -17.84
CA ASP A 75 -5.47 26.06 -18.94
C ASP A 75 -4.14 26.84 -18.80
N HIS A 76 -3.90 27.50 -17.66
CA HIS A 76 -2.70 28.29 -17.47
C HIS A 76 -1.46 27.39 -17.31
N PRO A 77 -0.38 27.62 -18.11
CA PRO A 77 0.81 26.75 -18.17
C PRO A 77 1.44 26.45 -16.80
N ASP A 78 1.48 27.43 -15.90
CA ASP A 78 2.01 27.27 -14.54
C ASP A 78 1.34 26.14 -13.74
N TYR A 79 0.06 25.85 -13.99
CA TYR A 79 -0.61 24.73 -13.31
C TYR A 79 -0.24 23.38 -13.89
N ALA A 80 0.07 23.30 -15.19
CA ALA A 80 0.55 22.07 -15.80
C ALA A 80 1.89 21.63 -15.20
N ASP A 81 2.80 22.58 -14.97
CA ASP A 81 4.10 22.34 -14.34
C ASP A 81 3.95 21.92 -12.87
N VAL A 82 3.05 22.58 -12.12
CA VAL A 82 2.75 22.20 -10.73
C VAL A 82 2.15 20.80 -10.64
N LEU A 83 1.24 20.43 -11.54
CA LEU A 83 0.66 19.09 -11.61
C LEU A 83 1.70 18.03 -11.98
N ALA A 84 2.64 18.35 -12.87
CA ALA A 84 3.75 17.45 -13.22
C ALA A 84 4.67 17.20 -12.03
N ALA A 85 5.12 18.25 -11.34
CA ALA A 85 5.96 18.14 -10.15
C ALA A 85 5.25 17.40 -9.00
N GLN A 86 3.95 17.66 -8.81
CA GLN A 86 3.14 16.99 -7.80
C GLN A 86 3.01 15.49 -8.08
N LYS A 87 2.88 15.09 -9.35
CA LYS A 87 2.84 13.68 -9.76
C LYS A 87 4.16 12.96 -9.48
N GLU A 88 5.30 13.59 -9.75
CA GLU A 88 6.62 13.03 -9.42
C GLU A 88 6.80 12.84 -7.91
N LEU A 89 6.43 13.85 -7.13
CA LEU A 89 6.53 13.83 -5.68
C LEU A 89 5.61 12.77 -5.06
N TYR A 90 4.41 12.59 -5.62
CA TYR A 90 3.50 11.51 -5.27
C TYR A 90 4.13 10.13 -5.53
N GLN A 91 4.73 9.93 -6.71
CA GLN A 91 5.37 8.65 -7.07
C GLN A 91 6.52 8.31 -6.12
N LEU A 92 7.34 9.31 -5.77
CA LEU A 92 8.49 9.13 -4.89
C LEU A 92 8.08 8.79 -3.46
N LEU A 93 7.12 9.54 -2.90
CA LEU A 93 6.53 9.26 -1.58
C LEU A 93 5.79 7.92 -1.54
N PHE A 94 5.10 7.55 -2.62
CA PHE A 94 4.42 6.26 -2.73
C PHE A 94 5.41 5.09 -2.70
N LEU A 95 6.55 5.20 -3.40
CA LEU A 95 7.59 4.18 -3.40
C LEU A 95 8.22 4.02 -2.01
N LEU A 96 8.49 5.13 -1.32
CA LEU A 96 9.02 5.11 0.05
C LEU A 96 8.01 4.49 1.03
N ALA A 97 6.74 4.90 0.95
CA ALA A 97 5.69 4.34 1.78
C ALA A 97 5.51 2.83 1.56
N ARG A 98 5.75 2.34 0.34
CA ARG A 98 5.64 0.92 -0.01
C ARG A 98 6.86 0.11 0.44
N LYS A 99 8.06 0.69 0.48
CA LYS A 99 9.30 0.00 0.92
C LYS A 99 9.32 -0.29 2.43
N GLU A 100 8.74 0.57 3.28
CA GLU A 100 8.62 0.28 4.73
C GLU A 100 7.45 -0.65 5.08
N THR A 101 6.60 -1.01 4.11
CA THR A 101 5.50 -1.98 4.35
C THR A 101 5.96 -3.45 4.20
N ILE A 102 7.29 -3.69 4.20
CA ILE A 102 7.92 -5.01 4.01
C ILE A 102 8.65 -5.40 5.29
#